data_AF-A0A942S2I7-F1
#
_entry.id   AF-A0A942S2I7-F1
#
_cell.length_a   1.000
_cell.length_b   1.000
_cell.length_c   1.000
_cell.angle_alpha   90.00
_cell.angle_beta   90.00
_cell.angle_gamma   90.00
#
_symmetry.space_group_name_H-M   'P 1'
#
loop_
_entity.id
_entity.type
_entity.pdbx_description
1 polymer ?
#
loop_
_entity_poly.entity_id
_entity_poly.type
_entity_poly.pdbx_seq_one_letter_code
_entity_poly.pdbx_strand_id
1 'polypeptide(L)'
;SESLFKTLKYRPQYPLQPFADLCVAREWVADLVQWYNHERRHSAIGFVTPAQRHAGLDEALLNQRKALYEDARRQNPLRWSQHTRNWNRIHTVHLNPDHAETQNKPTQEIANQEKIAA
;
A
#
# COMPACT_ATOMS: atom_id res chain seq x y z
N SER A 1 -4.14 1.23 -14.61
CA SER A 1 -2.94 1.09 -13.77
C SER A 1 -2.20 -0.19 -14.14
N GLU A 2 -0.87 -0.19 -14.14
CA GLU A 2 -0.07 -1.41 -14.42
C GLU A 2 -0.35 -2.54 -13.42
N SER A 3 -0.65 -2.18 -12.17
CA SER A 3 -0.97 -3.12 -11.09
C SER A 3 -2.27 -3.92 -11.36
N LEU A 4 -3.26 -3.33 -12.05
CA LEU A 4 -4.46 -4.02 -12.49
C LEU A 4 -4.13 -5.08 -13.54
N PHE A 5 -3.34 -4.73 -14.56
CA PHE A 5 -2.95 -5.68 -15.62
C PHE A 5 -2.14 -6.86 -15.08
N LYS A 6 -1.22 -6.60 -14.15
CA LYS A 6 -0.50 -7.67 -13.45
C LYS A 6 -1.49 -8.55 -12.68
N THR A 7 -2.41 -7.96 -11.91
CA THR A 7 -3.42 -8.71 -11.16
C THR A 7 -4.28 -9.58 -12.06
N LEU A 8 -4.71 -9.03 -13.20
CA LEU A 8 -5.48 -9.73 -14.21
C LEU A 8 -4.75 -10.97 -14.71
N LYS A 9 -3.47 -10.86 -15.09
CA LYS A 9 -2.68 -11.96 -15.66
C LYS A 9 -2.37 -13.08 -14.67
N TYR A 10 -2.16 -12.75 -13.40
CA TYR A 10 -1.68 -13.72 -12.40
C TYR A 10 -2.77 -14.21 -11.44
N ARG A 11 -4.06 -13.89 -11.67
CA ARG A 11 -5.16 -14.44 -10.85
C ARG A 11 -5.43 -15.90 -11.23
N PRO A 12 -5.79 -16.77 -10.28
CA PRO A 12 -6.12 -18.17 -10.59
C PRO A 12 -7.28 -18.35 -11.58
N GLN A 13 -8.21 -17.39 -11.61
CA GLN A 13 -9.40 -17.40 -12.47
C GLN A 13 -9.13 -16.81 -13.87
N TYR A 14 -7.87 -16.61 -14.23
CA TYR A 14 -7.52 -16.13 -15.57
C TYR A 14 -7.86 -17.23 -16.59
N PRO A 15 -8.64 -16.94 -17.65
CA PRO A 15 -9.00 -17.93 -18.65
C PRO A 15 -7.76 -18.52 -19.31
N LEU A 16 -7.65 -19.85 -19.26
CA LEU A 16 -6.59 -20.57 -19.98
C LEU A 16 -6.94 -20.77 -21.45
N GLN A 17 -8.25 -20.78 -21.77
CA GLN A 17 -8.77 -20.87 -23.12
C GLN A 17 -9.28 -19.50 -23.59
N PRO A 18 -9.30 -19.25 -24.92
CA PRO A 18 -9.94 -18.06 -25.48
C PRO A 18 -11.41 -17.97 -25.08
N PHE A 19 -11.94 -16.74 -25.02
CA PHE A 19 -13.37 -16.53 -24.85
C PHE A 19 -14.13 -17.02 -26.08
N ALA A 20 -15.33 -17.60 -25.86
CA ALA A 20 -16.18 -18.10 -26.94
C ALA A 20 -16.68 -16.96 -27.83
N ASP A 21 -17.02 -15.82 -27.24
CA ASP A 21 -17.45 -14.60 -27.94
C ASP A 21 -17.15 -13.34 -27.12
N LEU A 22 -17.52 -12.19 -27.69
CA LEU A 22 -17.32 -10.88 -27.09
C LEU A 22 -18.19 -10.64 -25.85
N CYS A 23 -19.38 -11.26 -25.75
CA CYS A 23 -20.26 -11.11 -24.59
C CYS A 23 -19.62 -11.74 -23.36
N VAL A 24 -19.16 -12.99 -23.48
CA VAL A 24 -18.48 -13.73 -22.41
C VAL A 24 -17.21 -12.98 -21.95
N ALA A 25 -16.45 -12.43 -22.90
CA ALA A 25 -15.27 -11.62 -22.57
C ALA A 25 -15.63 -10.38 -21.73
N ARG A 26 -16.71 -9.68 -22.08
CA ARG A 26 -17.17 -8.48 -21.37
C ARG A 26 -17.67 -8.80 -19.97
N GLU A 27 -18.45 -9.86 -19.82
CA GLU A 27 -18.95 -10.32 -18.52
C GLU A 27 -17.78 -10.67 -17.58
N TRP A 28 -16.82 -11.45 -18.07
CA TRP A 28 -15.65 -11.81 -17.28
C TRP A 28 -14.82 -10.59 -16.84
N VAL A 29 -14.66 -9.59 -17.71
CA VAL A 29 -13.97 -8.34 -17.35
C VAL A 29 -14.79 -7.51 -16.36
N ALA A 30 -16.12 -7.47 -16.49
CA ALA A 30 -16.99 -6.77 -15.54
C ALA A 30 -16.86 -7.37 -14.13
N ASP A 31 -16.90 -8.70 -14.02
CA ASP A 31 -16.71 -9.41 -12.75
C ASP A 31 -15.32 -9.14 -12.15
N LEU A 32 -14.29 -9.12 -12.99
CA LEU A 32 -12.93 -8.78 -12.57
C LEU A 32 -12.87 -7.37 -11.96
N VAL A 33 -13.47 -6.39 -12.63
CA VAL A 33 -13.45 -4.99 -12.20
C VAL A 33 -14.23 -4.83 -10.91
N GLN A 34 -15.38 -5.48 -10.80
CA GLN A 34 -16.20 -5.48 -9.59
C GLN A 34 -15.39 -6.01 -8.39
N TRP A 35 -14.81 -7.20 -8.55
CA TRP A 35 -13.97 -7.79 -7.51
C TRP A 35 -12.76 -6.92 -7.16
N TYR A 36 -12.05 -6.37 -8.16
CA TYR A 36 -10.84 -5.57 -7.94
C TYR A 36 -11.15 -4.29 -7.14
N ASN A 37 -12.30 -3.67 -7.40
CA ASN A 37 -12.70 -2.41 -6.79
C ASN A 37 -13.42 -2.57 -5.44
N HIS A 38 -14.16 -3.66 -5.25
CA HIS A 38 -15.06 -3.81 -4.09
C HIS A 38 -14.65 -4.89 -3.10
N GLU A 39 -13.82 -5.86 -3.51
CA GLU A 39 -13.45 -7.00 -2.65
C GLU A 39 -11.95 -7.07 -2.39
N ARG A 40 -11.13 -6.90 -3.44
CA ARG A 40 -9.68 -6.97 -3.33
C ARG A 40 -9.14 -5.83 -2.46
N ARG A 41 -8.45 -6.20 -1.39
CA ARG A 41 -7.72 -5.25 -0.52
C ARG A 41 -6.30 -5.07 -1.00
N HIS A 42 -5.89 -3.82 -1.21
CA HIS A 42 -4.60 -3.50 -1.82
C HIS A 42 -3.59 -3.05 -0.77
N SER A 43 -2.46 -3.74 -0.68
CA SER A 43 -1.41 -3.45 0.30
C SER A 43 -0.86 -2.02 0.18
N ALA A 44 -0.73 -1.50 -1.04
CA ALA A 44 -0.21 -0.17 -1.34
C ALA A 44 -1.07 0.98 -0.78
N ILE A 45 -2.33 0.71 -0.40
CA ILE A 45 -3.23 1.70 0.21
C ILE A 45 -3.71 1.24 1.60
N GLY A 46 -2.94 0.39 2.29
CA GLY A 46 -3.25 -0.03 3.66
C GLY A 46 -4.35 -1.10 3.74
N PHE A 47 -4.45 -1.98 2.75
CA PHE A 47 -5.43 -3.08 2.67
C PHE A 47 -6.89 -2.61 2.78
N VAL A 48 -7.22 -1.50 2.14
CA VAL A 48 -8.60 -1.11 1.83
C VAL A 48 -8.90 -1.43 0.37
N THR A 49 -10.17 -1.43 0.01
CA THR A 49 -10.59 -1.57 -1.39
C THR A 49 -10.50 -0.21 -2.11
N PRO A 50 -10.31 -0.18 -3.44
CA PRO A 50 -10.28 1.07 -4.19
C PRO A 50 -11.58 1.85 -4.01
N ALA A 51 -12.74 1.18 -3.97
CA ALA A 51 -14.02 1.83 -3.71
C ALA A 51 -14.09 2.48 -2.33
N GLN A 52 -13.62 1.80 -1.27
CA GLN A 52 -13.55 2.39 0.08
C GLN A 52 -12.65 3.61 0.13
N ARG A 53 -11.50 3.55 -0.56
CA ARG A 53 -10.57 4.67 -0.66
C ARG A 53 -11.18 5.86 -1.40
N HIS A 54 -11.86 5.60 -2.50
CA HIS A 54 -12.52 6.63 -3.30
C HIS A 54 -13.65 7.31 -2.53
N ALA A 55 -14.41 6.54 -1.74
CA ALA A 55 -15.47 7.06 -0.87
C ALA A 55 -14.94 7.74 0.42
N GLY A 56 -13.62 7.80 0.64
CA GLY A 56 -13.02 8.39 1.84
C GLY A 56 -13.22 7.60 3.14
N LEU A 57 -13.75 6.37 3.05
CA LEU A 57 -14.02 5.51 4.21
C LEU A 57 -12.73 4.91 4.81
N ASP A 58 -11.62 5.01 4.07
CA ASP A 58 -10.36 4.39 4.43
C ASP A 58 -9.74 4.96 5.71
N GLU A 59 -9.91 6.25 5.99
CA GLU A 59 -9.38 6.88 7.21
C GLU A 59 -9.92 6.21 8.48
N ALA A 60 -11.24 6.09 8.58
CA ALA A 60 -11.88 5.45 9.73
C ALA A 60 -11.43 3.99 9.88
N LEU A 61 -11.39 3.24 8.77
CA LEU A 61 -10.96 1.84 8.77
C LEU A 61 -9.50 1.66 9.22
N LEU A 62 -8.61 2.54 8.75
CA LEU A 62 -7.20 2.52 9.10
C LEU A 62 -6.96 2.89 10.56
N ASN A 63 -7.68 3.89 11.08
CA ASN A 63 -7.62 4.26 12.49
C ASN A 63 -8.11 3.14 13.41
N GLN A 64 -9.20 2.45 13.05
CA GLN A 64 -9.68 1.27 13.78
C GLN A 64 -8.64 0.15 13.80
N ARG A 65 -7.99 -0.13 12.67
CA ARG A 65 -6.92 -1.14 12.59
C ARG A 65 -5.71 -0.77 13.44
N LYS A 66 -5.33 0.50 13.46
CA LYS A 66 -4.24 1.00 14.32
C LYS A 66 -4.53 0.70 15.79
N ALA A 67 -5.71 1.10 16.26
CA ALA A 67 -6.12 0.86 17.65
C ALA A 67 -6.15 -0.64 18.00
N LEU A 68 -6.71 -1.48 17.12
CA LEU A 68 -6.74 -2.93 17.31
C LEU A 68 -5.33 -3.53 17.44
N TYR A 69 -4.39 -3.12 16.59
CA TYR A 69 -3.02 -3.61 16.62
C TYR A 69 -2.27 -3.14 17.86
N GLU A 70 -2.48 -1.91 18.30
CA GLU A 70 -1.90 -1.37 19.53
C GLU A 70 -2.42 -2.11 20.76
N ASP A 71 -3.72 -2.41 20.80
CA ASP A 71 -4.31 -3.18 21.88
C ASP A 71 -3.79 -4.63 21.91
N ALA A 72 -3.77 -5.30 20.77
CA ALA A 72 -3.22 -6.66 20.65
C ALA A 72 -1.74 -6.73 21.08
N ARG A 73 -0.95 -5.70 20.75
CA ARG A 73 0.45 -5.58 21.19
C ARG A 73 0.54 -5.39 22.70
N ARG A 74 -0.33 -4.58 23.30
CA ARG A 74 -0.37 -4.36 24.76
C ARG A 74 -0.69 -5.65 25.50
N GLN A 75 -1.61 -6.47 24.97
CA GLN A 75 -2.00 -7.74 25.58
C GLN A 75 -0.91 -8.80 25.50
N ASN A 76 -0.14 -8.85 24.41
CA ASN A 76 0.85 -9.91 24.18
C ASN A 76 2.20 -9.37 23.68
N PRO A 77 2.94 -8.58 24.49
CA PRO A 77 4.11 -7.86 24.02
C PRO A 77 5.22 -8.75 23.44
N LEU A 78 5.41 -9.97 23.97
CA LEU A 78 6.43 -10.92 23.51
C LEU A 78 6.24 -11.39 22.05
N ARG A 79 5.04 -11.28 21.50
CA ARG A 79 4.77 -11.62 20.09
C ARG A 79 5.31 -10.56 19.11
N TRP A 80 5.58 -9.35 19.58
CA TRP A 80 6.06 -8.25 18.73
C TRP A 80 7.54 -7.95 19.02
N SER A 81 8.39 -8.17 18.03
CA SER A 81 9.80 -7.78 18.09
C SER A 81 10.04 -6.27 17.97
N GLN A 82 9.11 -5.56 17.31
CA GLN A 82 9.20 -4.12 17.05
C GLN A 82 7.82 -3.44 17.16
N HIS A 83 7.64 -2.32 16.44
CA HIS A 83 6.38 -1.59 16.36
C HIS A 83 5.28 -2.39 15.63
N THR A 84 4.04 -1.97 15.82
CA THR A 84 2.91 -2.47 15.06
C THR A 84 3.04 -2.05 13.59
N ARG A 85 2.29 -2.72 12.71
CA ARG A 85 2.24 -2.36 11.29
C ARG A 85 1.80 -0.90 11.13
N ASN A 86 2.45 -0.17 10.22
CA ASN A 86 2.05 1.19 9.87
C ASN A 86 0.68 1.17 9.16
N TRP A 87 -0.31 1.78 9.82
CA TRP A 87 -1.68 1.94 9.31
C TRP A 87 -1.99 3.40 8.93
N ASN A 88 -1.01 4.29 8.87
CA ASN A 88 -1.24 5.67 8.49
C ASN A 88 -1.75 5.77 7.04
N ARG A 89 -2.66 6.72 6.79
CA ARG A 89 -3.18 6.99 5.45
C ARG A 89 -2.06 7.54 4.57
N ILE A 90 -1.83 6.91 3.42
CA ILE A 90 -0.96 7.47 2.38
C ILE A 90 -1.76 8.53 1.64
N HIS A 91 -1.34 9.79 1.62
CA HIS A 91 -2.09 10.87 0.97
C HIS A 91 -1.68 11.09 -0.48
N THR A 92 -0.38 11.01 -0.77
CA THR A 92 0.19 11.34 -2.07
C THR A 92 1.08 10.20 -2.56
N VAL A 93 0.96 9.86 -3.84
CA VAL A 93 1.82 8.88 -4.53
C VAL A 93 2.19 9.47 -5.88
N HIS A 94 3.49 9.47 -6.20
CA HIS A 94 4.00 9.92 -7.48
C HIS A 94 4.28 8.72 -8.38
N LEU A 95 3.73 8.71 -9.61
CA LEU A 95 3.88 7.59 -10.54
C LEU A 95 5.28 7.56 -11.18
N ASN A 96 5.87 8.74 -11.39
CA ASN A 96 7.26 8.96 -11.78
C ASN A 96 7.67 10.27 -11.09
N PRO A 97 8.32 10.23 -9.92
CA PRO A 97 8.81 11.46 -9.30
C PRO A 97 9.94 12.03 -10.17
N ASP A 98 9.88 13.32 -10.48
CA ASP A 98 11.03 14.03 -11.05
C ASP A 98 12.20 13.86 -10.06
N HIS A 99 13.35 13.38 -10.53
CA HIS A 99 14.53 13.24 -9.71
C HIS A 99 15.08 14.63 -9.35
N ALA A 100 14.46 15.33 -8.39
CA ALA A 100 14.92 16.64 -7.94
C ALA A 100 14.81 16.88 -6.42
N GLU A 101 14.35 15.91 -5.61
CA GLU A 101 14.32 16.08 -4.16
C GLU A 101 14.94 14.89 -3.43
N THR A 102 16.27 14.82 -3.50
CA THR A 102 17.05 14.00 -2.57
C THR A 102 17.33 14.83 -1.32
N GLN A 103 16.44 14.73 -0.35
CA GLN A 103 16.75 14.72 1.10
C GLN A 103 17.50 15.95 1.67
N ASN A 104 16.75 16.91 2.22
CA ASN A 104 17.21 17.73 3.34
C ASN A 104 17.56 16.80 4.53
N LYS A 105 18.82 16.37 4.63
CA LYS A 105 19.35 15.76 5.85
C LYS A 105 19.77 16.88 6.81
N PRO A 106 19.45 16.80 8.11
CA PRO A 106 19.97 17.75 9.09
C PRO A 106 21.48 17.58 9.20
N THR A 107 22.22 18.68 9.08
CA THR A 107 23.68 18.76 9.27
C THR A 107 24.03 18.23 10.66
N GLN A 108 24.74 17.10 10.72
CA GLN A 108 25.46 16.72 11.92
C GLN A 108 26.80 17.47 11.91
N GLU A 109 26.86 18.58 12.65
CA GLU A 109 28.14 19.17 13.06
C GLU A 109 28.84 18.20 14.02
N ILE A 110 29.90 17.56 13.56
CA ILE A 110 30.93 17.01 14.43
C ILE A 110 32.24 17.66 13.99
N ALA A 111 32.52 18.82 14.57
CA ALA A 111 33.85 19.44 14.51
C ALA A 111 34.79 18.62 15.41
N ASN A 112 35.53 17.69 14.80
CA ASN A 112 36.66 17.06 15.46
C ASN A 112 37.84 18.04 15.50
N GLN A 113 38.31 18.25 16.72
CA GLN A 113 39.45 19.06 17.10
C GLN A 113 40.73 18.51 16.47
N GLU A 114 41.40 19.30 15.64
CA GLU A 114 42.83 19.10 15.38
C GLU A 114 43.63 19.93 16.39
N LYS A 115 44.39 19.20 17.19
CA LYS A 115 45.39 19.66 18.14
C LYS A 115 46.75 19.52 17.46
N ILE A 116 47.58 20.56 17.59
CA ILE A 116 49.05 20.54 17.78
C ILE A 116 49.94 21.08 16.63
N ALA A 117 50.66 22.14 17.00
CA ALA A 117 52.01 22.57 16.63
C ALA A 117 52.23 23.42 15.36
N ALA A 118 52.25 24.75 15.55
CA ALA A 118 53.47 25.58 15.43
C ALA A 118 53.31 26.84 16.30
#